data_AF-A0A1R3VE41-F1
#
_entry.id   AF-A0A1R3VE41-F1
#
_cell.length_a   1.000
_cell.length_b   1.000
_cell.length_c   1.000
_cell.angle_alpha   90.00
_cell.angle_beta   90.00
_cell.angle_gamma   90.00
#
_symmetry.space_group_name_H-M   'P 1'
#
loop_
_entity.id
_entity.type
_entity.pdbx_description
1 polymer ?
#
loop_
_entity_poly.entity_id
_entity_poly.type
_entity_poly.pdbx_seq_one_letter_code
_entity_poly.pdbx_strand_id
1 'polypeptide(L)'
;MAANWDFYQTLNSGRIEFPKGDQTVSTGYTPRWVEAWAVQGGGMGPGLDLPGPSQSTAHGAGWSAFPPNRWTADWPGWISGTFQPGPAVGIALLASRNGGATEYNWWFGLVYLY
;
A
#
# COMPACT_ATOMS: atom_id res chain seq x y z
N MET A 1 -1.30 0.76 16.77
CA MET A 1 -0.80 1.54 15.60
C MET A 1 -1.91 1.51 14.56
N ALA A 2 -2.26 2.66 13.97
CA ALA A 2 -3.16 2.67 12.82
C ALA A 2 -2.49 1.89 11.67
N ALA A 3 -3.15 0.87 11.15
CA ALA A 3 -2.67 0.09 10.02
C ALA A 3 -3.31 0.67 8.75
N ASN A 4 -2.48 1.03 7.76
CA ASN A 4 -2.96 1.57 6.49
C ASN A 4 -2.97 0.57 5.34
N TRP A 5 -2.78 -0.71 5.65
CA TRP A 5 -2.96 -1.81 4.73
C TRP A 5 -3.96 -2.77 5.36
N ASP A 6 -4.93 -3.23 4.58
CA ASP A 6 -5.72 -4.41 4.98
C ASP A 6 -4.74 -5.57 5.13
N PHE A 7 -4.86 -6.33 6.22
CA PHE A 7 -3.96 -7.44 6.47
C PHE A 7 -3.99 -8.47 5.34
N TYR A 8 -5.14 -8.67 4.70
CA TYR A 8 -5.31 -9.60 3.59
C TYR A 8 -5.36 -8.84 2.26
N GLN A 9 -4.45 -9.19 1.35
CA GLN A 9 -4.37 -8.61 0.01
C GLN A 9 -4.50 -9.72 -1.03
N THR A 10 -5.39 -9.52 -2.01
CA THR A 10 -5.66 -10.51 -3.05
C THR A 10 -4.55 -10.48 -4.09
N LEU A 11 -4.05 -11.66 -4.45
CA LEU A 11 -3.16 -11.86 -5.59
C LEU A 11 -3.96 -12.27 -6.83
N ASN A 12 -3.64 -11.62 -7.94
CA ASN A 12 -4.06 -12.05 -9.26
C ASN A 12 -2.83 -12.14 -10.16
N SER A 13 -2.53 -13.35 -10.64
CA SER A 13 -1.40 -13.60 -11.55
C SER A 13 -0.06 -13.06 -11.02
N GLY A 14 0.17 -13.21 -9.71
CA GLY A 14 1.40 -12.78 -9.03
C GLY A 14 1.55 -11.28 -8.83
N ARG A 15 0.44 -10.53 -8.92
CA ARG A 15 0.32 -9.10 -8.65
C ARG A 15 -0.73 -8.88 -7.59
N ILE A 16 -0.52 -7.89 -6.71
CA ILE A 16 -1.55 -7.50 -5.75
C ILE A 16 -2.64 -6.72 -6.48
N GLU A 17 -3.86 -7.25 -6.41
CA GLU A 17 -5.03 -6.73 -7.12
C GLU A 17 -5.81 -5.77 -6.20
N PHE A 18 -5.89 -4.50 -6.60
CA PHE A 18 -6.47 -3.39 -5.84
C PHE A 18 -6.01 -3.29 -4.37
N PRO A 19 -4.70 -3.00 -4.15
CA PRO A 19 -4.19 -2.70 -2.81
C PRO A 19 -5.06 -1.69 -2.06
N LYS A 20 -5.31 -1.92 -0.79
CA LYS A 20 -6.23 -1.11 0.02
C LYS A 20 -5.91 -1.18 1.50
N GLY A 21 -6.45 -0.22 2.24
CA GLY A 21 -6.41 -0.22 3.70
C GLY A 21 -7.17 0.92 4.34
N ASP A 22 -7.20 0.88 5.67
CA ASP A 22 -7.82 1.90 6.51
C ASP A 22 -6.88 3.11 6.69
N GLN A 23 -7.33 4.31 6.33
CA GLN A 23 -6.59 5.53 6.59
C GLN A 23 -7.13 6.23 7.83
N THR A 24 -6.23 6.72 8.67
CA THR A 24 -6.56 7.67 9.75
C THR A 24 -6.04 9.04 9.36
N VAL A 25 -6.93 10.03 9.40
CA VAL A 25 -6.61 11.42 9.04
C VAL A 25 -6.83 12.29 10.28
N SER A 26 -5.86 13.14 10.57
CA SER A 26 -5.95 14.13 11.65
C SER A 26 -7.18 15.02 11.48
N THR A 27 -7.84 15.37 12.59
CA THR A 27 -9.05 16.22 12.57
C THR A 27 -8.78 17.53 11.81
N GLY A 28 -9.68 17.88 10.89
CA GLY A 28 -9.56 19.09 10.06
C GLY A 28 -8.69 18.93 8.81
N TYR A 29 -8.04 17.78 8.61
CA TYR A 29 -7.32 17.46 7.38
C TYR A 29 -8.19 16.62 6.43
N THR A 30 -7.98 16.83 5.13
CA THR A 30 -8.62 16.05 4.06
C THR A 30 -7.56 15.26 3.30
N PRO A 31 -7.72 13.95 3.08
CA PRO A 31 -6.77 13.15 2.31
C PRO A 31 -6.67 13.65 0.86
N ARG A 32 -5.46 13.61 0.28
CA ARG A 32 -5.18 14.10 -1.07
C ARG A 32 -4.67 13.02 -1.99
N TRP A 33 -3.69 12.24 -1.53
CA TRP A 33 -3.15 11.10 -2.25
C TRP A 33 -2.48 10.14 -1.28
N VAL A 34 -2.47 8.87 -1.65
CA VAL A 34 -1.71 7.80 -1.00
C VAL A 34 -0.77 7.22 -2.04
N GLU A 35 0.49 7.08 -1.69
CA GLU A 35 1.43 6.20 -2.38
C GLU A 35 1.66 4.98 -1.51
N ALA A 36 1.63 3.79 -2.10
CA ALA A 36 1.78 2.55 -1.37
C ALA A 36 2.68 1.57 -2.12
N TRP A 37 3.43 0.78 -1.36
CA TRP A 37 4.33 -0.24 -1.87
C TRP A 37 4.12 -1.55 -1.13
N ALA A 38 4.31 -2.65 -1.82
CA ALA A 38 4.42 -3.97 -1.22
C ALA A 38 5.76 -4.58 -1.61
N VAL A 39 6.42 -5.26 -0.67
CA VAL A 39 7.64 -6.02 -0.90
C VAL A 39 7.53 -7.39 -0.24
N GLN A 40 7.93 -8.44 -0.94
CA GLN A 40 8.04 -9.79 -0.39
C GLN A 40 9.49 -10.23 -0.49
N GLY A 41 9.98 -11.02 0.47
CA GLY A 41 11.33 -11.59 0.40
C GLY A 41 11.48 -12.52 -0.81
N GLY A 42 12.67 -12.55 -1.43
CA GLY A 42 12.97 -13.52 -2.48
C GLY A 42 13.13 -14.95 -1.92
N GLY A 43 13.25 -15.92 -2.82
CA GLY A 43 13.19 -17.35 -2.50
C GLY A 43 14.05 -17.78 -1.29
N MET A 44 13.48 -18.66 -0.47
CA MET A 44 14.12 -19.22 0.71
C MET A 44 15.06 -20.37 0.32
N GLY A 45 16.30 -20.04 -0.01
CA GLY A 45 17.41 -20.98 -0.02
C GLY A 45 18.48 -20.51 0.97
N PRO A 46 19.08 -21.39 1.79
CA PRO A 46 20.20 -20.97 2.63
C PRO A 46 21.32 -20.39 1.75
N GLY A 47 21.65 -19.12 1.97
CA GLY A 47 22.70 -18.40 1.23
C GLY A 47 22.26 -17.74 -0.09
N LEU A 48 20.96 -17.67 -0.40
CA LEU A 48 20.45 -16.97 -1.58
C LEU A 48 19.71 -15.68 -1.18
N ASP A 49 20.39 -14.55 -1.27
CA ASP A 49 19.77 -13.22 -1.23
C ASP A 49 19.21 -12.89 -2.61
N LEU A 50 18.03 -13.44 -2.92
CA LEU A 50 17.33 -13.07 -4.15
C LEU A 50 16.48 -11.82 -3.89
N PRO A 51 16.52 -10.82 -4.79
CA PRO A 51 15.58 -9.71 -4.73
C PRO A 51 14.17 -10.30 -4.90
N GLY A 52 13.34 -10.13 -3.89
CA GLY A 52 11.95 -10.53 -3.96
C GLY A 52 11.09 -9.50 -4.71
N PRO A 53 9.83 -9.85 -4.98
CA PRO A 53 8.97 -9.01 -5.78
C PRO A 53 8.58 -7.73 -5.04
N SER A 54 8.40 -6.66 -5.80
CA SER A 54 7.96 -5.36 -5.32
C SER A 54 6.91 -4.76 -6.24
N GLN A 55 5.94 -4.06 -5.66
CA GLN A 55 4.90 -3.36 -6.41
C GLN A 55 4.67 -1.98 -5.79
N SER A 56 4.49 -0.97 -6.62
CA SER A 56 4.08 0.37 -6.21
C SER A 56 2.69 0.68 -6.77
N THR A 57 1.90 1.41 -6.02
CA THR A 57 0.57 1.88 -6.41
C THR A 57 0.29 3.25 -5.81
N ALA A 58 -0.74 3.92 -6.33
CA ALA A 58 -1.22 5.17 -5.78
C ALA A 58 -2.75 5.24 -5.80
N HIS A 59 -3.29 6.09 -4.94
CA HIS A 59 -4.68 6.52 -4.97
C HIS A 59 -4.71 8.04 -4.79
N GLY A 60 -5.49 8.76 -5.61
CA GLY A 60 -5.51 10.21 -5.60
C GLY A 60 -6.92 10.80 -5.65
N ALA A 61 -7.16 11.83 -4.85
CA ALA A 61 -8.43 12.56 -4.79
C ALA A 61 -8.82 13.24 -6.12
N GLY A 62 -7.85 13.41 -7.04
CA GLY A 62 -8.08 13.96 -8.37
C GLY A 62 -8.61 12.94 -9.39
N TRP A 63 -8.47 11.64 -9.11
CA TRP A 63 -8.87 10.55 -9.99
C TRP A 63 -10.11 9.83 -9.46
N SER A 64 -10.21 9.68 -8.13
CA SER A 64 -11.38 9.14 -7.45
C SER A 64 -11.54 9.76 -6.06
N ALA A 65 -12.76 9.82 -5.54
CA ALA A 65 -12.98 10.33 -4.19
C ALA A 65 -12.43 9.34 -3.16
N PHE A 66 -11.69 9.84 -2.16
CA PHE A 66 -11.29 9.02 -1.01
C PHE A 66 -12.54 8.57 -0.25
N PRO A 67 -12.81 7.25 -0.15
CA PRO A 67 -13.85 6.77 0.75
C PRO A 67 -13.52 7.21 2.19
N PRO A 68 -14.52 7.50 3.03
CA PRO A 68 -14.29 7.83 4.42
C PRO A 68 -13.43 6.77 5.10
N ASN A 69 -12.29 7.20 5.68
CA ASN A 69 -11.35 6.35 6.40
C ASN A 69 -10.77 5.16 5.61
N ARG A 70 -10.87 5.14 4.28
CA ARG A 70 -10.26 4.11 3.43
C ARG A 70 -9.58 4.67 2.20
N TRP A 71 -8.64 3.91 1.67
CA TRP A 71 -8.11 4.10 0.33
C TRP A 71 -8.13 2.77 -0.42
N THR A 72 -8.19 2.85 -1.73
CA THR A 72 -8.01 1.72 -2.62
C THR A 72 -7.27 2.22 -3.83
N ALA A 73 -6.20 1.53 -4.19
CA ALA A 73 -5.41 1.81 -5.37
C ALA A 73 -6.29 2.08 -6.60
N ASP A 74 -6.05 3.21 -7.27
CA ASP A 74 -6.75 3.55 -8.52
C ASP A 74 -6.34 2.58 -9.65
N TRP A 75 -5.12 2.05 -9.55
CA TRP A 75 -4.57 1.06 -10.46
C TRP A 75 -3.56 0.17 -9.74
N PRO A 76 -3.31 -1.06 -10.24
CA PRO A 76 -2.33 -1.95 -9.61
C PRO A 76 -0.89 -1.40 -9.61
N GLY A 77 -0.58 -0.45 -10.51
CA GLY A 77 0.69 0.27 -10.58
C GLY A 77 1.85 -0.56 -11.14
N TRP A 78 3.09 -0.17 -10.81
CA TRP A 78 4.29 -0.84 -11.32
C TRP A 78 4.63 -2.07 -10.49
N ILE A 79 5.18 -3.10 -11.12
CA ILE A 79 5.62 -4.34 -10.46
C ILE A 79 6.98 -4.78 -11.01
N SER A 80 7.82 -5.31 -10.11
CA SER A 80 9.00 -6.11 -10.42
C SER A 80 8.88 -7.48 -9.77
N GLY A 81 9.11 -8.54 -10.55
CA GLY A 81 8.98 -9.92 -10.09
C GLY A 81 7.52 -10.40 -10.02
N THR A 82 7.32 -11.52 -9.34
CA THR A 82 6.03 -12.21 -9.20
C THR A 82 5.82 -12.58 -7.75
N PHE A 83 4.82 -11.97 -7.10
CA PHE A 83 4.42 -12.30 -5.73
C PHE A 83 3.93 -13.73 -5.62
N GLN A 84 4.22 -14.35 -4.48
CA GLN A 84 3.70 -15.65 -4.07
C GLN A 84 2.75 -15.47 -2.88
N PRO A 85 1.79 -16.38 -2.69
CA PRO A 85 0.99 -16.40 -1.48
C PRO A 85 1.87 -16.48 -0.23
N GLY A 86 1.56 -15.69 0.80
CA GLY A 86 2.32 -15.63 2.03
C GLY A 86 2.60 -14.21 2.53
N PRO A 87 3.52 -14.05 3.50
CA PRO A 87 3.79 -12.77 4.11
C PRO A 87 4.54 -11.83 3.16
N ALA A 88 4.23 -10.55 3.28
CA ALA A 88 4.92 -9.42 2.66
C ALA A 88 4.87 -8.21 3.60
N VAL A 89 5.61 -7.16 3.26
CA VAL A 89 5.57 -5.87 3.96
C VAL A 89 4.85 -4.86 3.08
N GLY A 90 3.79 -4.27 3.63
CA GLY A 90 3.11 -3.12 3.08
C GLY A 90 3.70 -1.83 3.64
N ILE A 91 3.90 -0.85 2.77
CA ILE A 91 4.39 0.49 3.06
C ILE A 91 3.36 1.47 2.47
N ALA A 92 3.00 2.52 3.19
CA ALA A 92 2.11 3.55 2.65
C ALA A 92 2.50 4.94 3.17
N LEU A 93 2.28 5.94 2.32
CA LEU A 93 2.42 7.36 2.60
C LEU A 93 1.11 8.06 2.21
N LEU A 94 0.42 8.65 3.18
CA LEU A 94 -0.72 9.53 2.93
C LEU A 94 -0.26 10.98 3.02
N ALA A 95 -0.61 11.77 2.02
CA ALA A 95 -0.65 13.21 2.13
C ALA A 95 -2.09 13.68 2.43
N SER A 96 -2.25 14.45 3.49
CA SER A 96 -3.50 15.11 3.83
C SER A 96 -3.31 16.64 3.90
N ARG A 97 -4.36 17.41 3.67
CA ARG A 97 -4.31 18.87 3.57
C ARG A 97 -5.33 19.55 4.48
N ASN A 98 -4.91 20.62 5.14
CA ASN A 98 -5.79 21.54 5.86
C ASN A 98 -5.42 22.98 5.44
N GLY A 99 -6.24 23.58 4.57
CA GLY A 99 -5.95 24.89 3.99
C GLY A 99 -4.59 24.92 3.27
N GLY A 100 -3.64 25.70 3.81
CA GLY A 100 -2.28 25.83 3.28
C GLY A 100 -1.29 24.76 3.73
N ALA A 101 -1.62 23.96 4.75
CA ALA A 101 -0.69 22.98 5.34
C ALA A 101 -0.91 21.58 4.76
N THR A 102 0.19 20.85 4.54
CA THR A 102 0.19 19.42 4.18
C THR A 102 0.82 18.62 5.31
N GLU A 103 0.16 17.52 5.68
CA GLU A 103 0.65 16.53 6.64
C GLU A 103 0.96 15.23 5.88
N TYR A 104 2.02 14.54 6.32
CA TYR A 104 2.47 13.28 5.75
C TYR A 104 2.47 12.19 6.82
N ASN A 105 1.70 11.14 6.59
CA ASN A 105 1.60 10.00 7.50
C ASN A 105 2.19 8.76 6.83
N TRP A 106 3.17 8.14 7.50
CA TRP A 106 3.84 6.92 7.05
C TRP A 106 3.36 5.70 7.83
N TRP A 107 3.14 4.60 7.12
CA TRP A 107 2.78 3.31 7.72
C TRP A 107 3.61 2.18 7.13
N PHE A 108 3.93 1.23 8.00
CA PHE A 108 4.65 0.01 7.68
C PHE A 108 3.93 -1.12 8.40
N GLY A 109 3.65 -2.22 7.71
CA GLY A 109 2.92 -3.33 8.31
C GLY A 109 3.13 -4.64 7.57
N LEU A 110 2.89 -5.74 8.27
CA LEU A 110 2.78 -7.04 7.63
C LEU A 110 1.46 -7.13 6.86
N VAL A 111 1.53 -7.69 5.66
CA VAL A 111 0.37 -8.07 4.86
C VAL A 111 0.52 -9.52 4.44
N TYR A 112 -0.61 -10.20 4.28
CA TYR A 112 -0.71 -11.56 3.83
C TYR A 112 -1.33 -11.59 2.43
N LEU A 113 -0.57 -12.13 1.49
CA LEU A 113 -0.95 -12.26 0.09
C LEU A 113 -1.60 -13.62 -0.13
N TYR A 114 -2.76 -13.66 -0.78
CA TYR A 114 -3.51 -14.90 -1.01
C TYR A 114 -4.21 -14.94 -2.37
#